data_AF-A0A815QXA0-F1
#
_entry.id   AF-A0A815QXA0-F1
#
_cell.length_a   1.000
_cell.length_b   1.000
_cell.length_c   1.000
_cell.angle_alpha   90.00
_cell.angle_beta   90.00
_cell.angle_gamma   90.00
#
_symmetry.space_group_name_H-M   'P 1'
#
loop_
_entity.id
_entity.type
_entity.pdbx_description
1 polymer ?
#
loop_
_entity_poly.entity_id
_entity_poly.type
_entity_poly.pdbx_seq_one_letter_code
_entity_poly.pdbx_strand_id
1 'polypeptide(L)'
;EWDLNDPDYLKKGMPARVSDDDPRCCLSSLQKFQGEDLNSRARKKYQQEQLREWSRMQQEDQQRAQQQQQAADHLFYAKQNELDQRSIELQQAEEDCRKAINESIKNYNDALVSLEEDVQ
;
A
#
# COMPACT_ATOMS: atom_id res chain seq x y z
N GLU A 1 -30.25 35.39 64.60
CA GLU A 1 -30.02 34.97 63.21
C GLU A 1 -31.37 34.76 62.54
N TRP A 2 -31.77 35.68 61.64
CA TRP A 2 -33.10 35.62 60.98
C TRP A 2 -33.06 34.73 59.73
N ASP A 3 -31.97 34.80 58.95
CA ASP A 3 -31.80 34.00 57.73
C ASP A 3 -31.67 32.49 57.97
N LEU A 4 -31.07 32.06 59.09
CA LEU A 4 -30.96 30.63 59.44
C LEU A 4 -32.28 30.00 59.87
N ASN A 5 -33.23 30.81 60.37
CA ASN A 5 -34.51 30.33 60.91
C ASN A 5 -35.69 30.62 59.95
N ASP A 6 -35.40 31.03 58.71
CA ASP A 6 -36.40 31.33 57.69
C ASP A 6 -37.00 30.02 57.12
N PRO A 7 -38.32 29.78 57.26
CA PRO A 7 -38.96 28.58 56.72
C PRO A 7 -38.88 28.47 55.19
N ASP A 8 -38.62 29.58 54.49
CA ASP A 8 -38.46 29.60 53.03
C ASP A 8 -36.99 29.57 52.57
N TYR A 9 -36.01 29.39 53.46
CA TYR A 9 -34.58 29.38 53.15
C TYR A 9 -34.21 28.46 51.97
N LEU A 10 -34.75 27.24 51.95
CA LEU A 10 -34.52 26.26 50.88
C LEU A 10 -35.08 26.68 49.53
N LYS A 11 -36.12 27.52 49.50
CA LYS A 11 -36.72 28.03 48.26
C LYS A 11 -35.95 29.23 47.70
N LYS A 12 -35.28 29.98 48.58
CA LYS A 12 -34.48 31.17 48.22
C LYS A 12 -33.04 30.82 47.84
N GLY A 13 -32.55 29.65 48.26
CA GLY A 13 -31.20 29.17 47.96
C GLY A 13 -30.99 28.88 46.47
N MET A 14 -29.79 29.17 45.97
CA MET A 14 -29.35 28.73 44.65
C MET A 14 -28.76 27.32 44.70
N PRO A 15 -28.84 26.53 43.63
CA PRO A 15 -28.14 25.25 43.56
C PRO A 15 -26.62 25.46 43.62
N ALA A 16 -25.92 24.46 44.16
CA ALA A 16 -24.47 24.49 44.38
C ALA A 16 -23.65 24.64 43.07
N ARG A 17 -24.23 24.21 41.94
CA ARG A 17 -23.72 24.40 40.57
C ARG A 17 -24.92 24.73 39.68
N VAL A 18 -24.87 25.88 38.99
CA VAL A 18 -25.96 26.35 38.11
C VAL A 18 -25.73 25.96 36.65
N SER A 19 -24.47 25.89 36.24
CA SER A 19 -24.04 25.57 34.87
C SER A 19 -22.68 24.87 34.91
N ASP A 20 -22.27 24.26 33.79
CA ASP A 20 -20.92 23.74 33.63
C ASP A 20 -19.86 24.84 33.69
N ASP A 21 -20.18 26.04 33.21
CA ASP A 21 -19.29 27.21 33.21
C ASP A 21 -19.56 28.16 34.38
N ASP A 22 -20.13 27.66 35.48
CA ASP A 22 -20.39 28.44 36.69
C ASP A 22 -19.07 28.94 37.31
N PRO A 23 -18.81 30.25 37.33
CA PRO A 23 -17.54 30.80 37.84
C PRO A 23 -17.38 30.61 39.36
N ARG A 24 -18.44 30.25 40.09
CA ARG A 24 -18.40 29.99 41.53
C ARG A 24 -17.81 28.62 41.86
N CYS A 25 -17.83 27.68 40.89
CA CYS A 25 -17.31 26.33 41.04
C CYS A 25 -15.79 26.29 40.83
N CYS A 26 -15.04 26.91 41.74
CA CYS A 26 -13.58 26.85 41.75
C CYS A 26 -13.06 25.48 42.22
N LEU A 27 -11.74 25.26 42.13
CA LEU A 27 -11.08 24.00 42.49
C LEU A 27 -11.39 23.54 43.94
N SER A 28 -11.48 24.47 44.90
CA SER A 28 -11.76 24.15 46.30
C SER A 28 -13.24 23.82 46.57
N SER A 29 -14.15 24.19 45.67
CA SER A 29 -15.59 23.93 45.83
C SER A 29 -15.96 22.46 45.69
N LEU A 30 -15.09 21.67 45.02
CA LEU A 30 -15.31 20.25 44.69
C LEU A 30 -16.63 19.98 43.94
N GLN A 31 -17.22 21.00 43.29
CA GLN A 31 -18.48 20.88 42.54
C GLN A 31 -18.30 20.55 41.04
N LYS A 32 -17.07 20.69 40.50
CA LYS A 32 -16.74 20.40 39.10
C LYS A 32 -15.40 19.68 39.01
N PHE A 33 -15.38 18.52 38.37
CA PHE A 33 -14.15 17.76 38.11
C PHE A 33 -13.81 17.76 36.62
N GLN A 34 -12.53 18.00 36.30
CA GLN A 34 -12.07 17.98 34.89
C GLN A 34 -12.20 16.60 34.23
N GLY A 35 -12.23 15.52 35.04
CA GLY A 35 -12.40 14.15 34.56
C GLY A 35 -13.83 13.78 34.13
N GLU A 36 -14.83 14.63 34.39
CA GLU A 36 -16.23 14.38 33.98
C GLU A 36 -16.39 14.29 32.45
N ASP A 37 -15.45 14.88 31.69
CA ASP A 37 -15.38 14.89 30.22
C ASP A 37 -16.73 14.75 29.50
N LEU A 38 -17.50 15.85 29.53
CA LEU A 38 -18.78 15.95 28.82
C LEU A 38 -18.62 15.77 27.30
N ASN A 39 -17.41 15.98 26.76
CA ASN A 39 -17.09 15.86 25.35
C ASN A 39 -16.58 14.45 24.96
N SER A 40 -16.55 13.50 25.87
CA SER A 40 -16.05 12.13 25.64
C SER A 40 -16.67 11.46 24.41
N ARG A 41 -17.97 11.63 24.20
CA ARG A 41 -18.69 11.08 23.04
C ARG A 41 -18.24 11.72 21.73
N ALA A 42 -18.10 13.04 21.68
CA ALA A 42 -17.63 13.76 20.50
C ALA A 42 -16.18 13.41 20.17
N ARG A 43 -15.32 13.34 21.19
CA ARG A 43 -13.92 12.90 21.10
C ARG A 43 -13.82 11.49 20.50
N LYS A 44 -14.62 10.55 21.00
CA LYS A 44 -14.63 9.16 20.52
C LYS A 44 -15.10 9.06 19.07
N LYS A 45 -16.12 9.85 18.70
CA LYS A 45 -16.59 9.92 17.30
C LYS A 45 -15.48 10.41 16.37
N TYR A 46 -14.79 11.49 16.74
CA TYR A 46 -13.68 12.01 15.94
C TYR A 46 -12.54 10.99 15.81
N GLN A 47 -12.17 10.31 16.90
CA GLN A 47 -11.15 9.25 16.86
C GLN A 47 -11.54 8.09 15.93
N GLN A 48 -12.82 7.69 15.92
CA GLN A 48 -13.32 6.66 15.00
C GLN A 48 -13.27 7.10 13.54
N GLU A 49 -13.62 8.36 13.27
CA GLU A 49 -13.53 8.93 11.92
C GLU A 49 -12.06 8.98 11.45
N GLN A 50 -11.14 9.46 12.29
CA GLN A 50 -9.70 9.45 11.98
C GLN A 50 -9.18 8.04 11.68
N LEU A 51 -9.53 7.07 12.54
CA LEU A 51 -9.11 5.69 12.34
C LEU A 51 -9.67 5.10 11.05
N ARG A 52 -10.94 5.37 10.73
CA ARG A 52 -11.57 4.93 9.49
C ARG A 52 -10.82 5.46 8.27
N GLU A 53 -10.51 6.75 8.25
CA GLU A 53 -9.81 7.37 7.12
C GLU A 53 -8.38 6.81 6.98
N TRP A 54 -7.65 6.64 8.08
CA TRP A 54 -6.32 6.02 8.07
C TRP A 54 -6.35 4.57 7.59
N SER A 55 -7.29 3.76 8.07
CA SER A 55 -7.44 2.38 7.61
C SER A 55 -7.81 2.31 6.13
N ARG A 56 -8.62 3.25 5.62
CA ARG A 56 -8.95 3.32 4.20
C ARG A 56 -7.71 3.64 3.37
N MET A 57 -6.96 4.67 3.73
CA MET A 57 -5.73 5.04 3.03
C MET A 57 -4.72 3.89 3.00
N GLN A 58 -4.54 3.20 4.13
CA GLN A 58 -3.65 2.05 4.20
C GLN A 58 -4.08 0.91 3.27
N GLN A 59 -5.38 0.62 3.19
CA GLN A 59 -5.90 -0.40 2.28
C GLN A 59 -5.71 -0.01 0.81
N GLU A 60 -5.97 1.25 0.46
CA GLU A 60 -5.76 1.76 -0.90
C GLU A 60 -4.29 1.68 -1.31
N ASP A 61 -3.37 2.07 -0.42
CA ASP A 61 -1.93 1.98 -0.68
C ASP A 61 -1.46 0.53 -0.83
N GLN A 62 -1.96 -0.37 0.01
CA GLN A 62 -1.65 -1.80 -0.10
C GLN A 62 -2.15 -2.38 -1.43
N GLN A 63 -3.38 -2.06 -1.83
CA GLN A 63 -3.94 -2.53 -3.10
C GLN A 63 -3.15 -1.98 -4.29
N ARG A 64 -2.77 -0.70 -4.24
CA ARG A 64 -1.95 -0.07 -5.28
C ARG A 64 -0.58 -0.74 -5.40
N ALA A 65 0.07 -1.02 -4.28
CA ALA A 65 1.36 -1.71 -4.25
C ALA A 65 1.24 -3.14 -4.84
N GLN A 66 0.17 -3.87 -4.50
CA GLN A 66 -0.09 -5.20 -5.06
C GLN A 66 -0.31 -5.15 -6.58
N GLN A 67 -1.10 -4.19 -7.06
CA GLN A 67 -1.33 -4.02 -8.50
C GLN A 67 -0.04 -3.68 -9.26
N GLN A 68 0.80 -2.80 -8.68
CA GLN A 68 2.10 -2.46 -9.26
C GLN A 68 3.02 -3.68 -9.32
N GLN A 69 3.06 -4.49 -8.26
CA GLN A 69 3.84 -5.72 -8.23
C GLN A 69 3.35 -6.71 -9.30
N GLN A 70 2.04 -6.95 -9.38
CA GLN A 70 1.46 -7.84 -10.40
C GLN A 70 1.76 -7.38 -11.84
N ALA A 71 1.70 -6.07 -12.08
CA ALA A 71 2.05 -5.50 -13.39
C ALA A 71 3.54 -5.68 -13.71
N ALA A 72 4.42 -5.48 -12.72
CA ALA A 72 5.85 -5.71 -12.86
C ALA A 72 6.16 -7.19 -13.13
N ASP A 73 5.54 -8.10 -12.39
CA ASP A 73 5.69 -9.54 -12.57
C ASP A 73 5.22 -9.96 -13.97
N HIS A 74 4.06 -9.46 -14.42
CA HIS A 74 3.56 -9.74 -15.76
C HIS A 74 4.55 -9.27 -16.84
N LEU A 75 5.08 -8.05 -16.72
CA LEU A 75 6.08 -7.51 -17.66
C LEU A 75 7.36 -8.36 -17.64
N PHE A 76 7.80 -8.79 -16.47
CA PHE A 76 8.95 -9.65 -16.32
C PHE A 76 8.75 -10.99 -17.05
N TYR A 77 7.62 -11.68 -16.82
CA TYR A 77 7.32 -12.94 -17.50
C TYR A 77 7.16 -12.78 -19.01
N ALA A 78 6.49 -11.71 -19.46
CA ALA A 78 6.39 -11.42 -20.88
C ALA A 78 7.77 -11.23 -21.52
N LYS A 79 8.67 -10.52 -20.83
CA LYS A 79 10.04 -10.32 -21.30
C LYS A 79 10.86 -11.61 -21.30
N GLN A 80 10.70 -12.45 -20.28
CA GLN A 80 11.37 -13.74 -20.22
C GLN A 80 10.96 -14.64 -21.39
N ASN A 81 9.66 -14.73 -21.67
CA ASN A 81 9.14 -15.50 -22.82
C ASN A 81 9.68 -14.97 -24.16
N GLU A 82 9.77 -13.65 -24.32
CA GLU A 82 10.35 -13.02 -25.51
C GLU A 82 11.83 -13.40 -25.69
N LEU A 83 12.61 -13.38 -24.60
CA LEU A 83 14.02 -13.74 -24.62
C LEU A 83 14.24 -15.22 -24.90
N ASP A 84 13.43 -16.10 -24.31
CA ASP A 84 13.48 -17.55 -24.55
C ASP A 84 13.17 -17.88 -26.02
N GLN A 85 12.12 -17.27 -26.57
CA GLN A 85 11.77 -17.43 -27.99
C GLN A 85 12.91 -16.96 -28.89
N ARG A 86 13.48 -15.78 -28.61
CA ARG A 86 14.61 -15.24 -29.37
C ARG A 86 15.86 -16.12 -29.26
N SER A 87 16.09 -16.75 -28.11
CA SER A 87 17.19 -17.69 -27.91
C SER A 87 17.04 -18.90 -28.81
N ILE A 88 15.83 -19.48 -28.91
CA ILE A 88 15.54 -20.62 -29.79
C ILE A 88 15.76 -20.23 -31.26
N GLU A 89 15.26 -19.08 -31.69
CA GLU A 89 15.42 -18.59 -33.06
C GLU A 89 16.90 -18.38 -33.43
N LEU A 90 17.69 -17.79 -32.51
CA LEU A 90 19.12 -17.60 -32.71
C LEU A 90 19.88 -18.92 -32.78
N GLN A 91 19.52 -19.89 -31.94
CA GLN A 91 20.13 -21.22 -31.97
C GLN A 91 19.84 -21.93 -33.30
N GLN A 92 18.60 -21.89 -33.79
CA GLN A 92 18.24 -22.47 -35.08
C GLN A 92 18.99 -21.80 -36.24
N ALA A 93 19.07 -20.47 -36.24
CA ALA A 93 19.83 -19.73 -37.24
C ALA A 93 21.32 -20.08 -37.23
N GLU A 94 21.93 -20.24 -36.04
CA GLU A 94 23.32 -20.69 -35.91
C GLU A 94 23.51 -22.09 -36.49
N GLU A 95 22.64 -23.04 -36.13
CA GLU A 95 22.69 -24.41 -36.62
C GLU A 95 22.58 -24.48 -38.15
N ASP A 96 21.69 -23.69 -38.74
CA ASP A 96 21.48 -23.67 -40.18
C ASP A 96 22.65 -23.00 -40.92
N CYS A 97 23.21 -21.91 -40.38
CA CYS A 97 24.46 -21.34 -40.90
C CYS A 97 25.61 -22.36 -40.84
N ARG A 98 25.73 -23.11 -39.74
CA ARG A 98 26.77 -24.13 -39.60
C ARG A 98 26.61 -25.28 -40.60
N LYS A 99 25.38 -25.75 -40.83
CA LYS A 99 25.08 -26.75 -41.86
C LYS A 99 25.44 -26.23 -43.25
N ALA A 100 25.05 -25.02 -43.59
CA ALA A 100 25.34 -24.40 -44.89
C ALA A 100 26.85 -24.25 -45.13
N ILE A 101 27.61 -23.84 -44.11
CA ILE A 101 29.08 -23.77 -44.19
C ILE A 101 29.67 -25.16 -44.43
N ASN A 102 29.24 -26.17 -43.66
CA ASN A 102 29.74 -27.54 -43.81
C ASN A 102 29.42 -28.12 -45.19
N GLU A 103 28.22 -27.87 -45.71
CA GLU A 103 27.82 -28.30 -47.05
C GLU A 103 28.65 -27.60 -48.14
N SER A 104 28.88 -26.29 -48.02
CA SER A 104 29.75 -25.55 -48.93
C SER A 104 31.19 -26.06 -48.91
N ILE A 105 31.73 -26.39 -47.73
CA ILE A 105 33.08 -26.96 -47.60
C ILE A 105 33.14 -28.35 -48.24
N LYS A 106 32.14 -29.20 -47.99
CA LYS A 106 32.05 -30.52 -48.61
C LYS A 106 32.04 -30.41 -50.13
N ASN A 107 31.15 -29.59 -50.69
CA ASN A 107 31.02 -29.42 -52.14
C ASN A 107 32.32 -28.89 -52.76
N TYR A 108 33.02 -27.98 -52.07
CA TYR A 108 34.33 -27.49 -52.51
C TYR A 108 35.39 -28.61 -52.51
N ASN A 109 35.45 -29.41 -51.44
CA ASN A 109 36.39 -30.53 -51.35
C ASN A 109 36.09 -31.61 -52.40
N ASP A 110 34.82 -31.95 -52.61
CA ASP A 110 34.39 -32.92 -53.64
C ASP A 110 34.82 -32.45 -55.05
N ALA A 111 34.67 -31.14 -55.34
CA ALA A 111 35.12 -30.55 -56.60
C ALA A 111 36.66 -30.53 -56.75
N LEU A 112 37.41 -30.33 -55.66
CA LEU A 112 38.87 -30.45 -55.68
C LEU A 112 39.32 -31.87 -56.01
N VAL A 113 38.70 -32.88 -55.39
CA VAL A 113 39.03 -34.29 -55.64
C VAL A 113 38.77 -34.65 -57.10
N SER A 114 37.62 -34.27 -57.68
CA SER A 114 37.35 -34.57 -59.08
C SER A 114 38.37 -33.89 -60.03
N LEU A 115 38.80 -32.66 -59.71
CA LEU A 115 39.83 -31.97 -60.49
C LEU A 115 41.21 -32.64 -60.36
N GLU A 116 41.55 -33.19 -59.20
CA GLU A 116 42.79 -33.95 -59.03
C GLU A 116 42.75 -35.28 -59.79
N GLU A 117 41.60 -35.96 -59.81
CA GLU A 117 41.39 -37.21 -60.57
C GLU A 117 41.47 -36.97 -62.09
N ASP A 118 40.94 -35.85 -62.61
CA ASP A 118 40.99 -35.52 -64.04
C ASP A 118 42.41 -35.16 -64.55
N VAL A 119 43.35 -34.86 -63.65
CA VAL A 119 44.73 -34.47 -63.98
C VAL A 119 45.71 -35.67 -63.93
N GLN A 120 45.31 -36.81 -63.36
CA GLN A 120 46.10 -38.05 -63.31
C GLN A 120 45.84 -38.98 -64.49
#